data_AF-A0A524IN30-F1
#
_entry.id   AF-A0A524IN30-F1
#
_cell.length_a   1.000
_cell.length_b   1.000
_cell.length_c   1.000
_cell.angle_alpha   90.00
_cell.angle_beta   90.00
_cell.angle_gamma   90.00
#
_symmetry.space_group_name_H-M   'P 1'
#
loop_
_entity.id
_entity.type
_entity.pdbx_description
1 polymer ?
#
loop_
_entity_poly.entity_id
_entity_poly.type
_entity_poly.pdbx_seq_one_letter_code
_entity_poly.pdbx_strand_id
1 'polypeptide(L)' 'MNKLGQFTVHDSRGGRYVIEEFGEPGAQPGSRVYKTADGKQVDMLHRTNFVIHAKNPKTGENRIEAHR' A
#
# COMPACT_ATOMS: atom_id res chain seq x y z
N MET A 1 1.37 -6.16 15.98
CA MET A 1 0.55 -5.63 14.85
C MET A 1 -0.33 -6.76 14.37
N ASN A 2 -1.65 -6.57 14.33
CA ASN A 2 -2.59 -7.60 13.86
C ASN A 2 -2.95 -7.30 12.39
N LYS A 3 -2.86 -8.30 11.52
CA LYS A 3 -3.29 -8.18 10.12
C LYS A 3 -4.82 -8.11 10.10
N LEU A 4 -5.36 -7.04 9.52
CA LEU A 4 -6.79 -6.79 9.38
C LEU A 4 -7.32 -7.32 8.05
N GLY A 5 -6.50 -7.30 7.01
CA GLY A 5 -6.91 -7.76 5.69
C GLY A 5 -5.82 -7.68 4.64
N GLN A 6 -6.18 -8.02 3.40
CA GLN A 6 -5.33 -7.94 2.24
C GLN A 6 -6.19 -7.65 1.01
N PHE A 7 -5.69 -6.82 0.09
CA PHE A 7 -6.33 -6.54 -1.18
C PHE A 7 -5.29 -6.27 -2.27
N THR A 8 -5.72 -6.38 -3.53
CA THR A 8 -4.88 -6.05 -4.68
C THR A 8 -5.18 -4.62 -5.12
N VAL A 9 -4.15 -3.87 -5.48
CA VAL A 9 -4.24 -2.57 -6.17
C VAL A 9 -3.52 -2.64 -7.51
N HIS A 10 -3.97 -1.81 -8.44
CA HIS A 10 -3.45 -1.74 -9.79
C HIS A 10 -2.88 -0.35 -10.02
N ASP A 11 -1.68 -0.25 -10.58
CA ASP A 11 -1.15 1.03 -11.04
C ASP A 11 -1.60 1.31 -12.48
N SER A 12 -1.59 2.58 -12.88
CA SER A 12 -2.04 3.02 -14.22
C SER A 12 -1.23 2.43 -15.38
N ARG A 13 -0.06 1.85 -15.08
CA ARG A 13 0.88 1.22 -16.04
C ARG A 13 0.76 -0.31 -16.01
N GLY A 14 -0.31 -0.83 -15.41
CA GLY A 14 -0.69 -2.25 -15.42
C GLY A 14 0.11 -3.14 -14.48
N GLY A 15 0.85 -2.59 -13.52
CA GLY A 15 1.42 -3.36 -12.42
C GLY A 15 0.37 -3.69 -11.36
N ARG A 16 0.57 -4.83 -10.72
CA ARG A 16 -0.35 -5.40 -9.73
C ARG A 16 0.41 -5.53 -8.41
N TYR A 17 -0.14 -4.94 -7.35
CA TYR A 17 0.48 -4.94 -6.04
C TYR A 17 -0.48 -5.49 -5.00
N VAL A 18 0.04 -6.32 -4.10
CA VAL A 18 -0.73 -6.88 -3.00
C VAL A 18 -0.44 -6.05 -1.76
N ILE A 19 -1.48 -5.39 -1.25
CA ILE A 19 -1.42 -4.55 -0.06
C ILE A 19 -2.03 -5.30 1.12
N GLU A 20 -1.30 -5.34 2.21
CA GLU A 20 -1.72 -5.88 3.50
C GLU A 20 -2.09 -4.72 4.43
N GLU A 21 -3.25 -4.84 5.07
CA GLU A 21 -3.76 -3.89 6.05
C GLU A 21 -3.47 -4.41 7.46
N PHE A 22 -2.85 -3.58 8.29
CA PHE A 22 -2.53 -3.87 9.69
C PHE A 22 -3.14 -2.81 10.61
N GLY A 23 -3.60 -3.24 11.79
CA GLY A 23 -3.94 -2.32 12.86
C GLY A 23 -2.67 -1.77 13.51
N GLU A 24 -2.56 -0.45 13.63
CA GLU A 24 -1.41 0.20 14.24
C GLU A 24 -1.49 0.15 15.78
N PRO A 25 -0.60 -0.60 16.47
CA PRO A 25 -0.65 -0.71 17.91
C PRO A 25 -0.21 0.61 18.57
N GLY A 26 -1.02 1.13 19.48
CA GLY A 26 -0.73 2.36 20.22
C GLY A 26 -1.09 3.65 19.48
N ALA A 27 -1.61 3.56 18.26
CA ALA A 27 -2.18 4.70 17.56
C ALA A 27 -3.67 4.88 17.87
N GLN A 28 -4.27 5.94 17.33
CA GLN A 28 -5.69 6.22 17.53
C GLN A 28 -6.55 5.03 17.06
N PRO A 29 -7.64 4.70 17.77
CA PRO A 29 -8.58 3.67 17.32
C PRO A 29 -9.01 3.94 15.87
N GLY A 30 -8.69 3.01 14.97
CA GLY A 30 -8.96 3.15 13.53
C GLY A 30 -7.73 3.50 12.67
N SER A 31 -6.58 3.79 13.26
CA SER A 31 -5.30 3.91 12.54
C SER A 31 -4.93 2.59 11.89
N ARG A 32 -4.68 2.64 10.58
CA ARG A 32 -4.32 1.50 9.74
C ARG A 32 -2.98 1.77 9.09
N VAL A 33 -2.12 0.76 9.13
CA VAL A 33 -0.85 0.74 8.39
C VAL A 33 -1.03 -0.18 7.19
N TYR A 34 -0.61 0.30 6.03
CA TYR A 34 -0.62 -0.49 4.80
C TYR A 34 0.81 -0.80 4.41
N LYS A 35 1.05 -2.05 4.01
CA LYS A 35 2.35 -2.50 3.49
C LYS A 35 2.14 -3.43 2.32
N THR A 36 3.11 -3.50 1.42
CA THR A 36 3.14 -4.58 0.44
C THR A 36 3.59 -5.88 1.08
N ALA A 37 3.33 -7.02 0.42
CA ALA A 37 3.77 -8.35 0.89
C ALA A 37 5.30 -8.48 1.06
N ASP A 38 6.10 -7.70 0.32
CA ASP A 38 7.55 -7.60 0.46
C ASP A 38 8.00 -6.57 1.51
N GLY A 39 7.07 -6.02 2.28
CA GLY A 39 7.33 -5.14 3.42
C GLY A 39 7.56 -3.66 3.06
N LYS A 40 7.27 -3.23 1.82
CA LYS A 40 7.35 -1.81 1.46
C LYS A 40 6.23 -1.04 2.12
N GLN A 41 6.52 0.20 2.50
CA GLN A 41 5.53 1.10 3.05
C GLN A 41 4.53 1.52 1.97
N VAL A 42 3.27 1.61 2.36
CA VAL A 42 2.18 2.07 1.51
C VAL A 42 1.45 3.17 2.26
N ASP A 43 1.41 4.35 1.67
CA ASP A 43 0.60 5.45 2.19
C ASP A 43 -0.73 5.51 1.45
N MET A 44 -1.82 5.63 2.19
CA MET A 44 -3.14 5.84 1.61
C MET A 44 -3.42 7.34 1.52
N LEU A 45 -3.45 7.90 0.30
CA LEU A 45 -3.75 9.32 0.07
C LEU A 45 -5.25 9.61 0.08
N HIS A 46 -6.01 8.73 -0.58
CA HIS A 46 -7.47 8.79 -0.64
C HIS A 46 -8.03 7.38 -0.41
N ARG A 47 -9.33 7.27 -0.13
CA ARG A 47 -10.00 6.00 0.23
C ARG A 47 -9.71 4.83 -0.72
N THR A 48 -9.40 5.10 -1.98
CA THR A 48 -9.04 4.12 -3.00
C THR A 48 -7.66 4.33 -3.62
N ASN A 49 -6.89 5.34 -3.19
CA ASN A 49 -5.64 5.75 -3.82
C ASN A 49 -4.46 5.53 -2.89
N PHE A 50 -3.50 4.72 -3.35
CA PHE A 50 -2.40 4.20 -2.57
C PHE A 50 -1.08 4.58 -3.23
N VAL A 51 -0.13 5.00 -2.41
CA VAL A 51 1.24 5.31 -2.82
C VAL A 51 2.14 4.24 -2.24
N ILE A 52 2.71 3.43 -3.12
CA ILE A 52 3.65 2.39 -2.76
C ILE A 52 5.05 2.98 -2.86
N HIS A 53 5.78 2.99 -1.74
CA HIS A 53 7.17 3.43 -1.65
C HIS A 53 8.10 2.30 -2.08
N ALA A 54 8.07 2.02 -3.38
CA ALA A 54 8.91 1.02 -4.01
C ALA A 54 9.42 1.55 -5.36
N LYS A 55 10.57 1.02 -5.79
CA LYS A 55 11.11 1.33 -7.11
C LYS A 55 10.24 0.64 -8.18
N ASN A 56 9.60 1.42 -9.03
CA ASN A 56 8.85 0.93 -10.17
C ASN A 56 9.83 0.25 -11.15
N PRO A 57 9.68 -1.06 -11.44
CA PRO A 57 10.62 -1.76 -12.32
C PRO A 57 10.52 -1.30 -13.79
N LYS A 58 9.41 -0.65 -14.19
CA LYS A 58 9.22 -0.13 -15.56
C LYS A 58 9.74 1.29 -15.74
N THR A 59 9.55 2.18 -14.74
CA THR A 59 9.90 3.61 -14.88
C THR A 59 11.11 4.03 -14.05
N GLY A 60 11.57 3.20 -13.10
CA GLY A 60 12.67 3.53 -12.19
C GLY A 60 12.29 4.50 -11.06
N GLU A 61 11.05 5.00 -11.03
CA GLU A 61 10.56 5.93 -10.00
C GLU A 61 10.42 5.24 -8.63
N ASN A 62 10.73 5.94 -7.54
CA ASN A 62 10.59 5.40 -6.17
C ASN A 62 9.18 5.53 -5.58
N ARG A 63 8.19 5.83 -6.43
CA ARG A 63 6.80 6.05 -6.06
C ARG A 63 5.92 5.38 -7.11
N ILE A 64 5.00 4.53 -6.67
CA ILE A 64 4.01 3.92 -7.54
C ILE A 64 2.63 4.31 -7.01
N GLU A 65 1.87 5.03 -7.82
CA GLU A 65 0.47 5.34 -7.52
C GLU A 65 -0.42 4.22 -8.03
N ALA A 66 -1.14 3.59 -7.11
CA ALA A 66 -2.03 2.48 -7.41
C ALA A 66 -3.41 2.74 -6.84
N HIS A 67 -4.42 2.27 -7.54
CA HIS A 67 -5.82 2.37 -7.15
C HIS A 67 -6.40 0.99 -6.90
N ARG A 68 -7.35 0.94 -5.96
CA ARG A 68 -8.17 -0.25 -5.71
C ARG A 68 -9.34 -0.33 -6.69
#